data_AF-A0A945K0M3-F1
#
_entry.id   AF-A0A945K0M3-F1
#
_cell.length_a   1.000
_cell.length_b   1.000
_cell.length_c   1.000
_cell.angle_alpha   90.00
_cell.angle_beta   90.00
_cell.angle_gamma   90.00
#
_symmetry.space_group_name_H-M   'P 1'
#
loop_
_entity.id
_entity.type
_entity.pdbx_description
1 polymer ?
#
loop_
_entity_poly.entity_id
_entity_poly.type
_entity_poly.pdbx_seq_one_letter_code
_entity_poly.pdbx_strand_id
1 'polypeptide(L)'
;MLILLLLGCGHDTKRENPLDPALTPAVELQIALDDTSGTATLTWTPYAGAAAFTEYRVLRNVLAQQVVDTLFVTSDASQTTLIDTSLAPNTAYTYRISVASAGGFVAVSQQQTTPGFEAQPVPLHEVAIDAVQERAVLSWTPYAGGQFEAYRIERRRAGGQDFTSIGRVVAVGDVLHGFGSDVECHLPLSDCRGGCRSGVAG
;
A
#
# COMPACT_ATOMS: atom_id res chain seq x y z
N MET A 1 -34.20 0.48 -77.84
CA MET A 1 -33.31 -0.41 -77.07
C MET A 1 -32.80 0.40 -75.88
N LEU A 2 -33.39 0.20 -74.71
CA LEU A 2 -33.14 0.98 -73.50
C LEU A 2 -31.91 0.38 -72.79
N ILE A 3 -30.81 1.13 -72.72
CA ILE A 3 -29.58 0.71 -72.04
C ILE A 3 -29.78 0.96 -70.54
N LEU A 4 -30.04 -0.12 -69.78
CA LEU A 4 -29.99 -0.09 -68.33
C LEU A 4 -28.52 0.00 -67.88
N LEU A 5 -28.12 1.18 -67.40
CA LEU A 5 -26.90 1.38 -66.63
C LEU A 5 -27.10 0.80 -65.23
N LEU A 6 -26.58 -0.41 -65.01
CA LEU A 6 -26.45 -0.97 -63.67
C LEU A 6 -25.32 -0.23 -62.94
N LEU A 7 -25.69 0.76 -62.13
CA LEU A 7 -24.80 1.33 -61.12
C LEU A 7 -24.51 0.25 -60.07
N GLY A 8 -23.36 -0.40 -60.19
CA GLY A 8 -22.81 -1.22 -59.13
C GLY A 8 -22.41 -0.34 -57.95
N CYS A 9 -23.23 -0.31 -56.91
CA CYS A 9 -22.82 0.17 -55.60
C CYS A 9 -21.85 -0.86 -55.00
N GLY A 10 -20.58 -0.77 -55.39
CA GLY A 10 -19.49 -1.40 -54.65
C GLY A 10 -19.37 -0.71 -53.29
N HIS A 11 -20.15 -1.16 -52.31
CA HIS A 11 -19.83 -0.92 -50.91
C HIS A 11 -18.53 -1.66 -50.63
N ASP A 12 -17.41 -0.97 -50.84
CA ASP A 12 -16.10 -1.39 -50.37
C ASP A 12 -16.06 -1.16 -48.85
N THR A 13 -16.91 -1.89 -48.12
CA THR A 13 -16.76 -2.03 -46.68
C THR A 13 -15.61 -3.00 -46.51
N LYS A 14 -14.43 -2.47 -46.17
CA LYS A 14 -13.26 -3.25 -45.76
C LYS A 14 -13.78 -4.35 -44.84
N ARG A 15 -13.65 -5.61 -45.27
CA ARG A 15 -14.15 -6.76 -44.51
C ARG A 15 -13.26 -6.90 -43.28
N GLU A 16 -13.62 -6.23 -42.20
CA GLU A 16 -12.91 -6.32 -40.94
C GLU A 16 -13.02 -7.77 -40.45
N ASN A 17 -11.87 -8.42 -40.28
CA ASN A 17 -11.83 -9.75 -39.72
C ASN A 17 -12.15 -9.62 -38.23
N PRO A 18 -13.27 -10.17 -37.73
CA PRO A 18 -13.61 -10.08 -36.31
C PRO A 18 -12.59 -10.81 -35.42
N LEU A 19 -11.69 -11.58 -36.02
CA LEU A 19 -10.61 -12.30 -35.38
C LEU A 19 -9.24 -11.60 -35.49
N ASP A 20 -9.20 -10.31 -35.83
CA ASP A 20 -7.95 -9.55 -35.90
C ASP A 20 -7.50 -9.10 -34.49
N PRO A 21 -6.31 -9.56 -34.00
CA PRO A 21 -5.76 -9.15 -32.71
C PRO A 21 -5.56 -7.63 -32.59
N ALA A 22 -5.39 -6.92 -33.71
CA ALA A 22 -5.25 -5.46 -33.71
C ALA A 22 -6.49 -4.72 -33.19
N LEU A 23 -7.64 -5.40 -33.10
CA LEU A 23 -8.89 -4.82 -32.61
C LEU A 23 -9.00 -4.78 -31.07
N THR A 24 -8.07 -5.44 -30.36
CA THR A 24 -7.99 -5.44 -28.88
C THR A 24 -6.64 -4.86 -28.45
N PRO A 25 -6.48 -3.53 -28.43
CA PRO A 25 -5.26 -2.88 -27.96
C PRO A 25 -5.09 -3.04 -26.44
N ALA A 26 -3.84 -3.06 -25.99
CA ALA A 26 -3.52 -3.01 -24.56
C ALA A 26 -3.82 -1.62 -23.97
N VAL A 27 -4.06 -1.59 -22.66
CA VAL A 27 -4.12 -0.34 -21.89
C VAL A 27 -2.73 0.06 -21.40
N GLU A 28 -2.55 1.35 -21.09
CA GLU A 28 -1.33 1.87 -20.48
C GLU A 28 -1.51 1.90 -18.97
N LEU A 29 -0.55 1.34 -18.23
CA LEU A 29 -0.58 1.27 -16.77
C LEU A 29 0.42 2.26 -16.16
N GLN A 30 -0.02 2.97 -15.13
CA GLN A 30 0.80 3.80 -14.25
C GLN A 30 0.60 3.36 -12.80
N ILE A 31 1.64 3.50 -11.98
CA ILE A 31 1.58 3.15 -10.56
C ILE A 31 2.21 4.24 -9.72
N ALA A 32 1.53 4.62 -8.64
CA ALA A 32 2.06 5.46 -7.58
C ALA A 32 2.14 4.64 -6.29
N LEU A 33 3.36 4.45 -5.77
CA LEU A 33 3.61 3.85 -4.46
C LEU A 33 3.49 4.93 -3.38
N ASP A 34 2.74 4.64 -2.33
CA ASP A 34 2.81 5.33 -1.05
C ASP A 34 3.60 4.43 -0.08
N ASP A 35 4.86 4.79 0.16
CA ASP A 35 5.78 4.06 1.02
C ASP A 35 5.48 4.24 2.52
N THR A 36 4.69 5.26 2.88
CA THR A 36 4.29 5.52 4.25
C THR A 36 3.16 4.57 4.65
N SER A 37 2.18 4.37 3.76
CA SER A 37 1.07 3.44 3.98
C SER A 37 1.29 2.04 3.40
N GLY A 38 2.38 1.82 2.64
CA GLY A 38 2.60 0.53 1.99
C GLY A 38 1.49 0.18 1.00
N THR A 39 0.99 1.16 0.26
CA THR A 39 -0.07 0.98 -0.72
C THR A 39 0.40 1.38 -2.11
N ALA A 40 -0.16 0.76 -3.14
CA ALA A 40 0.10 1.14 -4.53
C ALA A 40 -1.21 1.51 -5.22
N THR A 41 -1.29 2.74 -5.72
CA THR A 41 -2.39 3.18 -6.58
C THR A 41 -2.04 2.87 -8.03
N LEU A 42 -2.79 1.96 -8.63
CA LEU A 42 -2.72 1.62 -10.04
C LEU A 42 -3.77 2.43 -10.80
N THR A 43 -3.37 3.01 -11.93
CA THR A 43 -4.26 3.72 -12.84
C THR A 43 -3.95 3.27 -14.27
N TRP A 44 -4.97 2.96 -15.06
CA TRP A 44 -4.78 2.60 -16.46
C TRP A 44 -5.69 3.37 -17.41
N THR A 45 -5.30 3.45 -18.68
CA THR A 45 -6.14 4.09 -19.70
C THR A 45 -7.41 3.27 -19.97
N PRO A 46 -8.55 3.91 -20.27
CA PRO A 46 -9.73 3.18 -20.73
C PRO A 46 -9.44 2.40 -22.01
N TYR A 47 -10.03 1.22 -22.13
CA TYR A 47 -9.96 0.39 -23.34
C TYR A 47 -10.60 1.12 -24.53
N ALA A 48 -9.83 1.25 -25.60
CA ALA A 48 -10.20 1.97 -26.82
C ALA A 48 -10.26 1.06 -28.06
N GLY A 49 -10.40 -0.26 -27.86
CA GLY A 49 -10.51 -1.21 -28.95
C GLY A 49 -11.85 -1.20 -29.64
N ALA A 50 -11.86 -1.64 -30.90
CA ALA A 50 -13.07 -1.75 -31.71
C ALA A 50 -13.95 -2.95 -31.30
N ALA A 51 -13.32 -4.05 -30.84
CA ALA A 51 -14.05 -5.19 -30.31
C ALA A 51 -14.66 -4.86 -28.95
N ALA A 52 -15.87 -5.35 -28.67
CA ALA A 52 -16.55 -5.07 -27.41
C ALA A 52 -15.71 -5.51 -26.20
N PHE A 53 -15.54 -4.60 -25.24
CA PHE A 53 -14.88 -4.88 -23.96
C PHE A 53 -15.61 -6.00 -23.20
N THR A 54 -14.86 -6.82 -22.46
CA THR A 54 -15.43 -7.88 -21.60
C THR A 54 -14.92 -7.80 -20.18
N GLU A 55 -13.60 -7.73 -19.98
CA GLU A 55 -13.04 -7.65 -18.62
C GLU A 55 -11.65 -6.99 -18.58
N TYR A 56 -11.35 -6.37 -17.45
CA TYR A 56 -9.98 -6.15 -17.00
C TYR A 56 -9.62 -7.16 -15.91
N ARG A 57 -8.36 -7.60 -15.89
CA ARG A 57 -7.73 -8.30 -14.78
C ARG A 57 -6.48 -7.55 -14.35
N VAL A 58 -6.38 -7.25 -13.05
CA VAL A 58 -5.17 -6.70 -12.45
C VAL A 58 -4.32 -7.86 -11.97
N LEU A 59 -3.13 -7.98 -12.56
CA LEU A 59 -2.19 -9.05 -12.29
C LEU A 59 -1.01 -8.49 -11.51
N ARG A 60 -0.55 -9.23 -10.49
CA ARG A 60 0.63 -8.89 -9.68
C ARG A 60 1.53 -10.10 -9.54
N ASN A 61 2.84 -9.87 -9.52
CA ASN A 61 3.82 -10.85 -9.08
C ASN A 61 4.86 -10.18 -8.19
N VAL A 62 5.42 -10.92 -7.24
CA VAL A 62 6.63 -10.48 -6.54
C VAL A 62 7.78 -10.43 -7.55
N LEU A 63 8.63 -9.41 -7.46
CA LEU A 63 9.76 -9.26 -8.36
C LEU A 63 10.66 -10.51 -8.29
N ALA A 64 11.12 -10.98 -9.45
CA ALA A 64 11.89 -12.22 -9.64
C ALA A 64 11.14 -13.54 -9.34
N GLN A 65 9.86 -13.51 -8.96
CA GLN A 65 9.02 -14.70 -8.90
C GLN A 65 8.20 -14.87 -10.18
N GLN A 66 7.90 -16.13 -10.53
CA GLN A 66 7.08 -16.49 -11.70
C GLN A 66 5.60 -16.62 -11.37
N VAL A 67 5.24 -16.69 -10.09
CA VAL A 67 3.84 -16.79 -9.65
C VAL A 67 3.15 -15.46 -9.90
N VAL A 68 2.03 -15.50 -10.61
CA VAL A 68 1.20 -14.33 -10.92
C VAL A 68 -0.14 -14.48 -10.22
N ASP A 69 -0.44 -13.54 -9.34
CA ASP A 69 -1.73 -13.41 -8.66
C ASP A 69 -2.67 -12.55 -9.50
N THR A 70 -3.96 -12.89 -9.46
CA THR A 70 -5.03 -11.98 -9.91
C THR A 70 -5.58 -11.25 -8.70
N LEU A 71 -5.31 -9.94 -8.61
CA LEU A 71 -5.76 -9.12 -7.49
C LEU A 71 -7.21 -8.68 -7.63
N PHE A 72 -7.61 -8.42 -8.87
CA PHE A 72 -8.90 -7.82 -9.16
C PHE A 72 -9.35 -8.20 -10.57
N VAL A 73 -10.66 -8.40 -10.72
CA VAL A 73 -11.32 -8.66 -12.00
C VAL A 73 -12.56 -7.78 -12.05
N THR A 74 -12.78 -7.11 -13.18
CA THR A 74 -14.00 -6.31 -13.39
C THR A 74 -14.46 -6.38 -14.83
N SER A 75 -15.77 -6.42 -15.03
CA SER A 75 -16.43 -6.24 -16.32
C SER A 75 -16.99 -4.81 -16.50
N ASP A 76 -16.69 -3.90 -15.57
CA ASP A 76 -16.98 -2.47 -15.71
C ASP A 76 -15.84 -1.80 -16.48
N ALA A 77 -16.11 -1.39 -17.72
CA ALA A 77 -15.14 -0.72 -18.58
C ALA A 77 -14.68 0.64 -18.03
N SER A 78 -15.49 1.27 -17.16
CA SER A 78 -15.18 2.56 -16.54
C SER A 78 -14.23 2.44 -15.35
N GLN A 79 -14.06 1.24 -14.80
CA GLN A 79 -13.13 1.00 -13.71
C GLN A 79 -11.70 0.99 -14.26
N THR A 80 -10.98 2.07 -13.96
CA THR A 80 -9.62 2.34 -14.46
C THR A 80 -8.61 2.60 -13.35
N THR A 81 -8.98 2.31 -12.11
CA THR A 81 -8.09 2.46 -10.95
C THR A 81 -8.28 1.34 -9.93
N LEU A 82 -7.22 0.99 -9.21
CA LEU A 82 -7.21 0.08 -8.07
C LEU A 82 -6.16 0.53 -7.06
N ILE A 83 -6.48 0.51 -5.76
CA ILE A 83 -5.50 0.67 -4.69
C ILE A 83 -5.19 -0.72 -4.13
N ASP A 84 -3.96 -1.19 -4.33
CA ASP A 84 -3.43 -2.38 -3.68
C ASP A 84 -2.94 -2.02 -2.28
N THR A 85 -3.57 -2.59 -1.26
CA THR A 85 -3.28 -2.38 0.17
C THR A 85 -2.61 -3.60 0.82
N SER A 86 -2.13 -4.54 -0.01
CA SER A 86 -1.60 -5.82 0.45
C SER A 86 -0.10 -5.98 0.22
N LEU A 87 0.63 -4.87 0.04
CA LEU A 87 2.08 -4.91 -0.18
C LEU A 87 2.78 -5.22 1.14
N ALA A 88 3.63 -6.24 1.11
CA ALA A 88 4.57 -6.52 2.20
C ALA A 88 5.77 -5.55 2.16
N PRO A 89 6.28 -5.09 3.32
CA PRO A 89 7.53 -4.35 3.40
C PRO A 89 8.70 -5.10 2.75
N ASN A 90 9.70 -4.36 2.29
CA ASN A 90 10.92 -4.86 1.64
C ASN A 90 10.68 -5.76 0.43
N THR A 91 9.47 -5.73 -0.13
CA THR A 91 9.07 -6.59 -1.25
C THR A 91 8.72 -5.73 -2.45
N ALA A 92 9.46 -5.88 -3.54
CA ALA A 92 9.13 -5.25 -4.81
C ALA A 92 8.09 -6.08 -5.57
N TYR A 93 7.16 -5.39 -6.23
CA TYR A 93 6.09 -6.02 -7.00
C TYR A 93 6.05 -5.51 -8.43
N THR A 94 5.77 -6.40 -9.36
CA THR A 94 5.49 -6.08 -10.77
C THR A 94 4.00 -6.26 -11.03
N TYR A 95 3.40 -5.33 -11.77
CA TYR A 95 1.98 -5.35 -12.12
C TYR A 95 1.77 -5.23 -13.62
N ARG A 96 0.67 -5.81 -14.08
CA ARG A 96 0.15 -5.71 -15.46
C ARG A 96 -1.36 -5.65 -15.43
N ILE A 97 -1.95 -4.99 -16.42
CA ILE A 97 -3.38 -5.06 -16.69
C ILE A 97 -3.59 -5.94 -17.91
N SER A 98 -4.39 -6.99 -17.76
CA SER A 98 -4.90 -7.76 -18.88
C SER A 98 -6.30 -7.26 -19.23
N VAL A 99 -6.56 -7.02 -20.51
CA VAL A 99 -7.88 -6.66 -21.03
C VAL A 99 -8.34 -7.74 -22.01
N ALA A 100 -9.59 -8.17 -21.89
CA ALA A 100 -10.21 -9.12 -22.80
C ALA A 100 -11.40 -8.50 -23.54
N SER A 101 -11.61 -8.94 -24.77
CA SER A 101 -12.76 -8.57 -25.60
C SER A 101 -13.68 -9.76 -25.88
N ALA A 102 -14.89 -9.47 -26.36
CA ALA A 102 -15.92 -10.48 -26.60
C ALA A 102 -15.54 -11.52 -27.67
N GLY A 103 -14.51 -11.22 -28.50
CA GLY A 103 -13.92 -12.17 -29.44
C GLY A 103 -12.96 -13.19 -28.81
N GLY A 104 -12.74 -13.11 -27.49
CA GLY A 104 -11.79 -13.97 -26.75
C GLY A 104 -10.34 -13.51 -26.87
N PHE A 105 -10.08 -12.35 -27.46
CA PHE A 105 -8.74 -11.78 -27.55
C PHE A 105 -8.34 -11.14 -26.23
N VAL A 106 -7.07 -11.29 -25.89
CA VAL A 106 -6.48 -10.74 -24.68
C VAL A 106 -5.26 -9.91 -25.05
N ALA A 107 -5.22 -8.69 -24.54
CA ALA A 107 -4.03 -7.84 -24.57
C ALA A 107 -3.56 -7.56 -23.14
N VAL A 108 -2.26 -7.34 -22.99
CA VAL A 108 -1.64 -7.11 -21.68
C VAL A 108 -0.82 -5.82 -21.76
N SER A 109 -0.95 -4.96 -20.75
CA SER A 109 -0.18 -3.73 -20.64
C SER A 109 1.32 -4.02 -20.55
N GLN A 110 2.13 -2.98 -20.78
CA GLN A 110 3.51 -3.01 -20.32
C GLN A 110 3.55 -3.21 -18.80
N GLN A 111 4.58 -3.92 -18.34
CA GLN A 111 4.77 -4.13 -16.91
C GLN A 111 5.21 -2.84 -16.23
N GLN A 112 4.72 -2.61 -15.02
CA GLN A 112 5.17 -1.55 -14.13
C GLN A 112 5.65 -2.18 -12.83
N THR A 113 6.71 -1.64 -12.24
CA THR A 113 7.30 -2.19 -11.01
C THR A 113 7.31 -1.13 -9.93
N THR A 114 6.90 -1.53 -8.74
CA THR A 114 7.07 -0.75 -7.51
C THR A 114 8.33 -1.24 -6.79
N PRO A 115 9.17 -0.34 -6.24
CA PRO A 115 10.20 -0.76 -5.32
C PRO A 115 9.56 -1.32 -4.04
N GLY A 116 10.31 -2.10 -3.26
CA GLY A 116 9.90 -2.39 -1.89
C GLY A 116 9.94 -1.11 -1.05
N PHE A 117 9.13 -1.08 0.00
CA PHE A 117 9.11 0.01 0.98
C PHE A 117 9.54 -0.50 2.36
N GLU A 118 10.10 0.38 3.19
CA GLU A 118 10.37 0.08 4.59
C GLU A 118 9.27 0.64 5.47
N ALA A 119 8.75 -0.20 6.39
CA ALA A 119 7.78 0.26 7.36
C ALA A 119 8.44 1.25 8.34
N GLN A 120 7.90 2.46 8.41
CA GLN A 120 8.42 3.50 9.29
C GLN A 120 7.94 3.31 10.74
N PRO A 121 8.77 3.67 11.73
CA PRO A 121 8.35 3.67 13.12
C PRO A 121 7.22 4.68 13.34
N VAL A 122 6.24 4.32 14.16
CA VAL A 122 5.14 5.21 14.53
C VAL A 122 5.59 6.23 15.59
N PRO A 123 5.13 7.48 15.51
CA PRO A 123 5.47 8.49 16.51
C PRO A 123 4.78 8.17 17.84
N LEU A 124 5.57 8.11 18.92
CA LEU A 124 5.05 8.09 20.29
C LEU A 124 4.49 9.47 20.64
N HIS A 125 3.34 9.49 21.31
CA HIS A 125 2.85 10.65 22.03
C HIS A 125 3.57 10.79 23.37
N GLU A 126 3.18 11.80 24.17
CA GLU A 126 3.71 12.00 25.51
C GLU A 126 3.53 10.74 26.37
N VAL A 127 4.62 10.29 26.99
CA VAL A 127 4.63 9.11 27.85
C VAL A 127 4.21 9.53 29.25
N ALA A 128 3.12 8.95 29.75
CA ALA A 128 2.69 9.18 31.13
C ALA A 128 3.42 8.21 32.08
N ILE A 129 4.04 8.74 33.13
CA ILE A 129 4.76 7.96 34.14
C ILE A 129 3.97 7.97 35.44
N ASP A 130 3.62 6.79 35.94
CA ASP A 130 3.14 6.58 37.30
C ASP A 130 4.30 6.02 38.13
N ALA A 131 4.94 6.90 38.89
CA ALA A 131 6.07 6.54 39.74
C ALA A 131 5.66 5.65 40.94
N VAL A 132 4.39 5.71 41.37
CA VAL A 132 3.89 4.90 42.49
C VAL A 132 3.67 3.46 42.05
N GLN A 133 3.18 3.27 40.82
CA GLN A 133 2.93 1.95 40.23
C GLN A 133 4.10 1.42 39.39
N GLU A 134 5.22 2.15 39.33
CA GLU A 134 6.38 1.85 38.48
C GLU A 134 5.98 1.56 37.02
N ARG A 135 5.06 2.38 36.48
CA ARG A 135 4.46 2.16 35.17
C ARG A 135 4.72 3.33 34.24
N ALA A 136 5.01 3.01 32.98
CA ALA A 136 4.92 3.95 31.88
C ALA A 136 3.74 3.56 30.99
N VAL A 137 2.91 4.54 30.62
CA VAL A 137 1.85 4.37 29.64
C VAL A 137 2.30 4.99 28.33
N LEU A 138 2.41 4.15 27.30
CA LEU A 138 2.78 4.57 25.95
C LEU A 138 1.52 4.70 25.11
N SER A 139 1.47 5.73 24.28
CA SER A 139 0.44 5.90 23.27
C SER A 139 1.08 6.41 21.99
N TRP A 140 0.49 6.07 20.84
CA TRP A 140 1.00 6.42 19.52
C TRP A 140 -0.12 6.45 18.50
N THR A 141 0.11 7.15 17.39
CA THR A 141 -0.77 7.07 16.23
C THR A 141 -0.62 5.70 15.58
N PRO A 142 -1.72 4.95 15.34
CA PRO A 142 -1.65 3.66 14.66
C PRO A 142 -1.00 3.77 13.27
N TYR A 143 -0.26 2.74 12.87
CA TYR A 143 0.13 2.54 11.49
C TYR A 143 -1.12 2.39 10.62
N ALA A 144 -1.27 3.28 9.66
CA ALA A 144 -2.43 3.30 8.77
C ALA A 144 -2.26 2.43 7.52
N GLY A 145 -1.08 1.81 7.37
CA GLY A 145 -0.73 1.08 6.17
C GLY A 145 -1.27 -0.35 6.10
N GLY A 146 -1.13 -0.92 4.90
CA GLY A 146 -1.46 -2.30 4.59
C GLY A 146 -0.60 -3.31 5.36
N GLN A 147 -1.10 -4.54 5.50
CA GLN A 147 -0.34 -5.67 6.08
C GLN A 147 0.28 -5.39 7.46
N PHE A 148 -0.40 -4.64 8.32
CA PHE A 148 0.03 -4.45 9.70
C PHE A 148 0.09 -5.79 10.46
N GLU A 149 1.26 -6.11 11.01
CA GLU A 149 1.47 -7.36 11.75
C GLU A 149 1.55 -7.15 13.27
N ALA A 150 2.37 -6.19 13.70
CA ALA A 150 2.53 -5.78 15.11
C ALA A 150 3.43 -4.53 15.22
N TYR A 151 3.34 -3.86 16.37
CA TYR A 151 4.39 -2.97 16.86
C TYR A 151 5.39 -3.77 17.70
N ARG A 152 6.68 -3.45 17.54
CA ARG A 152 7.73 -3.86 18.47
C ARG A 152 8.02 -2.68 19.39
N ILE A 153 7.86 -2.90 20.70
CA ILE A 153 8.18 -1.90 21.70
C ILE A 153 9.60 -2.12 22.16
N GLU A 154 10.41 -1.06 22.12
CA GLU A 154 11.81 -1.11 22.48
C GLU A 154 12.14 -0.03 23.51
N ARG A 155 13.03 -0.36 24.44
CA ARG A 155 13.47 0.53 25.51
C ARG A 155 14.99 0.49 25.63
N ARG A 156 15.58 1.65 25.86
CA ARG A 156 16.98 1.78 26.28
C ARG A 156 17.06 2.53 27.60
N ARG A 157 18.13 2.27 28.37
CA ARG A 157 18.46 3.07 29.56
C ARG A 157 19.02 4.43 29.13
N ALA A 158 18.85 5.44 29.97
CA ALA A 158 19.50 6.73 29.78
C ALA A 158 21.03 6.53 29.72
N GLY A 159 21.69 7.14 28.72
CA GLY A 159 23.12 6.96 28.46
C GLY A 159 23.52 5.64 27.77
N GLY A 160 22.58 4.69 27.61
CA GLY A 160 22.79 3.47 26.83
C GLY A 160 22.79 3.71 25.33
N GLN A 161 23.53 2.88 24.59
CA GLN A 161 23.64 2.96 23.13
C GLN A 161 22.52 2.19 22.42
N ASP A 162 22.14 1.02 22.96
CA ASP A 162 21.24 0.09 22.27
C ASP A 162 19.85 0.02 22.90
N PHE A 163 18.85 -0.09 22.03
CA PHE A 163 17.49 -0.42 22.39
C PHE A 163 17.32 -1.93 22.56
N THR A 164 16.49 -2.31 23.52
CA THR A 164 16.11 -3.71 23.79
C THR A 164 14.62 -3.87 23.57
N SER A 165 14.20 -4.94 22.88
CA SER A 165 12.78 -5.22 22.72
C SER A 165 12.17 -5.68 24.05
N ILE A 166 11.07 -5.04 24.43
CA ILE A 166 10.35 -5.28 25.69
C ILE A 166 8.92 -5.76 25.47
N GLY A 167 8.45 -5.80 24.22
CA GLY A 167 7.12 -6.29 23.89
C GLY A 167 6.81 -6.27 22.41
N ARG A 168 5.80 -7.05 22.03
CA ARG A 168 5.18 -7.06 20.70
C ARG A 168 3.67 -6.93 20.89
N VAL A 169 3.05 -5.95 20.23
CA VAL A 169 1.63 -5.62 20.42
C VAL A 169 0.94 -5.53 19.07
N VAL A 170 -0.29 -6.04 18.98
CA VAL A 170 -1.04 -6.18 17.70
C VAL A 170 -2.23 -5.21 17.61
N ALA A 171 -2.40 -4.33 18.59
CA ALA A 171 -3.42 -3.28 18.60
C ALA A 171 -2.90 -2.03 19.32
N VAL A 172 -3.59 -0.90 19.13
CA VAL A 172 -3.30 0.35 19.85
C VAL A 172 -4.03 0.35 21.19
N GLY A 173 -3.32 0.67 22.27
CA GLY A 173 -3.86 0.74 23.63
C GLY A 173 -3.34 -0.30 24.62
N ASP A 174 -2.30 -1.06 24.27
CA ASP A 174 -1.71 -2.02 25.21
C ASP A 174 -0.95 -1.32 26.35
N VAL A 175 -1.33 -1.63 27.60
CA VAL A 175 -0.62 -1.23 28.80
C VAL A 175 0.48 -2.26 29.09
N LEU A 176 1.74 -1.87 28.96
CA LEU A 176 2.86 -2.71 29.35
C LEU A 176 2.97 -2.72 30.89
N HIS A 177 2.84 -3.90 31.48
CA HIS A 177 3.01 -4.13 32.91
C HIS A 177 4.41 -4.68 33.20
N GLY A 178 5.07 -4.11 34.22
CA GLY A 178 6.30 -4.66 34.78
C GLY A 178 7.57 -4.01 34.22
N PHE A 179 7.90 -2.83 34.72
CA PHE A 179 9.27 -2.37 34.68
C PHE A 179 9.85 -2.57 36.08
N GLY A 180 10.68 -3.61 36.26
CA GLY A 180 11.45 -3.73 37.49
C GLY A 180 12.35 -2.51 37.66
N SER A 181 12.10 -1.75 38.73
CA SER A 181 12.94 -0.85 39.56
C SER A 181 14.11 -0.01 38.99
N ASP A 182 14.51 -0.10 37.73
CA ASP A 182 15.76 0.51 37.23
C ASP A 182 15.51 1.70 36.29
N VAL A 183 14.53 2.56 36.60
CA VAL A 183 14.42 3.89 35.99
C VAL A 183 14.93 4.93 36.98
N GLU A 184 16.26 4.99 37.12
CA GLU A 184 16.92 6.08 37.82
C GLU A 184 17.14 7.24 36.84
N CYS A 185 16.19 8.16 36.77
CA CYS A 185 16.35 9.43 36.04
C CYS A 185 17.25 10.37 36.86
N HIS A 186 18.56 10.26 36.71
CA HIS A 186 19.47 11.34 37.10
C HIS A 186 19.47 12.42 36.01
N LEU A 187 18.67 13.48 36.21
CA LEU A 187 18.88 14.75 35.50
C LEU A 187 20.01 15.53 36.19
N PRO A 188 20.94 16.16 35.45
CA PRO A 188 22.01 16.94 36.06
C PRO A 188 21.45 18.19 36.73
N LEU A 189 21.69 18.31 38.05
CA LEU A 189 21.46 19.51 38.84
C LEU A 189 22.40 20.62 38.37
N SER A 190 21.94 21.43 37.42
CA SER A 190 22.45 22.80 37.22
C SER A 190 21.26 23.74 37.13
N ASP A 191 21.20 24.64 38.10
CA ASP A 191 20.27 25.78 38.22
C ASP A 191 18.80 25.50 38.52
N CYS A 192 18.52 25.33 39.81
CA CYS A 192 17.38 25.99 40.46
C CYS A 192 17.88 26.67 41.76
N ARG A 193 18.53 27.84 41.64
CA ARG A 193 18.56 28.83 42.72
C ARG A 193 17.14 29.42 42.83
N GLY A 194 16.38 28.99 43.83
CA GLY A 194 15.08 29.58 44.13
C GLY A 194 14.23 28.60 44.94
N GLY A 195 14.18 28.79 46.26
CA GLY A 195 13.59 27.84 47.17
C GLY A 195 12.06 27.74 47.09
N CYS A 196 11.55 26.59 47.54
CA CYS A 196 10.25 26.48 48.17
C CYS A 196 10.39 25.66 49.45
N ARG A 197 10.19 26.34 50.59
CA ARG A 197 9.83 25.71 51.87
C ARG A 197 8.36 25.26 51.84
N SER A 198 8.05 24.38 52.79
CA SER A 198 6.74 24.04 53.39
C SER A 198 6.35 22.60 53.06
N GLY A 199 6.00 21.73 54.02
CA GLY A 199 5.74 21.93 55.44
C GLY A 199 5.34 20.59 56.06
N VAL A 200 5.48 20.51 57.37
CA VAL A 200 5.24 19.34 58.22
C VAL A 200 3.74 18.99 58.27
N ALA A 201 3.44 17.69 58.28
CA ALA A 201 2.36 17.11 59.06
C ALA A 201 2.67 15.63 59.34
N GLY A 202 2.78 15.25 60.62
CA GLY A 202 2.91 13.86 61.10
C GLY A 202 4.25 13.54 61.72
#